data_AF-A0A257J0H1-F1
#
_entry.id   AF-A0A257J0H1-F1
#
_cell.length_a   1.000
_cell.length_b   1.000
_cell.length_c   1.000
_cell.angle_alpha   90.00
_cell.angle_beta   90.00
_cell.angle_gamma   90.00
#
_symmetry.space_group_name_H-M   'P 1'
#
loop_
_entity.id
_entity.type
_entity.pdbx_description
1 polymer ?
#
loop_
_entity_poly.entity_id
_entity_poly.type
_entity_poly.pdbx_seq_one_letter_code
_entity_poly.pdbx_strand_id
1 'polypeptide(L)'
;MRRVIATALFTTLAAAGAVHAETWKGYSAVSANNLQWSYDADYSYRDAKSQRVVALSAVGKVAASPRMGPSAPGAADGVGSVVALDCKAQTILLVSGYSPKKPLAIPDDWRSAPSKKVESAEDKALLAAVCTGAENLPVK
;
A
#
# COMPACT_ATOMS: atom_id res chain seq x y z
N MET A 1 -39.89 -28.48 -43.23
CA MET A 1 -39.88 -27.01 -43.10
C MET A 1 -40.11 -26.62 -41.65
N ARG A 2 -39.53 -25.47 -41.25
CA ARG A 2 -39.71 -24.73 -39.99
C ARG A 2 -38.83 -25.12 -38.80
N ARG A 3 -37.69 -24.42 -38.82
CA ARG A 3 -36.77 -24.07 -37.73
C ARG A 3 -37.54 -23.36 -36.60
N VAL A 4 -37.20 -23.66 -35.34
CA VAL A 4 -37.26 -22.66 -34.26
C VAL A 4 -36.03 -22.84 -33.39
N ILE A 5 -35.24 -21.77 -33.39
CA ILE A 5 -34.04 -21.53 -32.59
C ILE A 5 -34.53 -21.08 -31.21
N ALA A 6 -34.04 -21.69 -30.12
CA ALA A 6 -34.25 -21.19 -28.77
C ALA A 6 -32.89 -20.90 -28.14
N THR A 7 -32.70 -19.59 -27.97
CA THR A 7 -31.52 -18.82 -27.61
C THR A 7 -30.91 -19.22 -26.27
N ALA A 8 -29.58 -19.29 -26.26
CA ALA A 8 -28.76 -19.46 -25.07
C ALA A 8 -28.90 -18.27 -24.10
N LEU A 9 -29.23 -18.57 -22.84
CA LEU A 9 -29.07 -17.66 -21.72
C LEU A 9 -27.81 -18.05 -20.94
N PHE A 10 -26.66 -17.60 -21.43
CA PHE A 10 -25.47 -17.48 -20.59
C PHE A 10 -25.59 -16.17 -19.83
N THR A 11 -26.15 -16.21 -18.62
CA THR A 11 -25.98 -15.15 -17.62
C THR A 11 -24.53 -15.16 -17.16
N THR A 12 -23.69 -14.41 -17.86
CA THR A 12 -22.38 -13.99 -17.36
C THR A 12 -22.61 -13.05 -16.18
N LEU A 13 -22.51 -13.59 -14.96
CA LEU A 13 -22.34 -12.78 -13.76
C LEU A 13 -20.97 -12.09 -13.89
N ALA A 14 -20.98 -10.89 -14.47
CA ALA A 14 -19.87 -9.97 -14.38
C ALA A 14 -19.74 -9.60 -12.89
N ALA A 15 -18.86 -10.30 -12.19
CA ALA A 15 -18.30 -9.80 -10.94
C ALA A 15 -17.52 -8.53 -11.31
N ALA A 16 -18.23 -7.41 -11.37
CA ALA A 16 -17.61 -6.10 -11.30
C ALA A 16 -16.91 -6.06 -9.94
N GLY A 17 -15.62 -6.38 -9.94
CA GLY A 17 -14.77 -6.17 -8.78
C GLY A 17 -14.93 -4.70 -8.40
N ALA A 18 -15.52 -4.44 -7.23
CA ALA A 18 -15.59 -3.11 -6.69
C ALA A 18 -14.15 -2.57 -6.66
N VAL A 19 -13.89 -1.53 -7.45
CA VAL A 19 -12.68 -0.72 -7.32
C VAL A 19 -12.81 -0.05 -5.94
N HIS A 20 -12.35 -0.74 -4.91
CA HIS A 20 -12.23 -0.15 -3.58
C HIS A 20 -11.18 0.95 -3.68
N ALA A 21 -11.61 2.19 -3.52
CA ALA A 21 -10.71 3.31 -3.37
C ALA A 21 -9.86 3.07 -2.12
N GLU A 22 -8.55 2.95 -2.29
CA GLU A 22 -7.58 2.73 -1.21
C GLU A 22 -7.66 3.84 -0.14
N THR A 23 -7.56 3.44 1.13
CA THR A 23 -7.67 4.33 2.28
C THR A 23 -6.30 4.92 2.66
N TRP A 24 -5.93 6.01 1.99
CA TRP A 24 -4.67 6.72 2.24
C TRP A 24 -4.72 7.66 3.44
N LYS A 25 -3.79 7.49 4.39
CA LYS A 25 -3.62 8.30 5.61
C LYS A 25 -2.32 9.09 5.59
N GLY A 26 -2.42 10.42 5.64
CA GLY A 26 -1.26 11.32 5.67
C GLY A 26 -0.50 11.25 7.00
N TYR A 27 0.83 11.20 6.92
CA TYR A 27 1.71 11.22 8.10
C TYR A 27 2.74 12.35 8.08
N SER A 28 2.94 13.04 6.94
CA SER A 28 3.76 14.27 6.89
C SER A 28 2.91 15.52 6.83
N ALA A 29 3.55 16.68 7.04
CA ALA A 29 2.98 17.96 6.64
C ALA A 29 2.73 18.01 5.13
N VAL A 30 1.77 18.83 4.72
CA VAL A 30 1.54 19.18 3.32
C VAL A 30 2.58 20.23 2.91
N SER A 31 3.35 19.94 1.85
CA SER A 31 4.34 20.86 1.31
C SER A 31 3.69 22.05 0.58
N ALA A 32 4.49 23.08 0.27
CA ALA A 32 4.04 24.24 -0.52
C ALA A 32 3.49 23.87 -1.91
N ASN A 33 3.92 22.74 -2.48
CA ASN A 33 3.44 22.21 -3.76
C ASN A 33 2.20 21.30 -3.62
N ASN A 34 1.53 21.36 -2.47
CA ASN A 34 0.38 20.52 -2.12
C ASN A 34 0.68 19.01 -2.16
N LEU A 35 1.92 18.61 -1.87
CA LEU A 35 2.32 17.20 -1.76
C LEU A 35 2.36 16.75 -0.30
N GLN A 36 1.97 15.51 -0.05
CA GLN A 36 2.01 14.90 1.29
C GLN A 36 2.49 13.45 1.19
N TRP A 37 3.25 12.99 2.18
CA TRP A 37 3.50 11.58 2.41
C TRP A 37 2.36 10.93 3.19
N SER A 38 1.91 9.79 2.68
CA SER A 38 0.83 9.00 3.26
C SER A 38 1.14 7.51 3.21
N TYR A 39 0.39 6.73 3.97
CA TYR A 39 0.39 5.28 3.87
C TYR A 39 -1.00 4.75 3.51
N ASP A 40 -1.06 3.62 2.82
CA ASP A 40 -2.31 2.92 2.53
C ASP A 40 -2.69 2.01 3.69
N ALA A 41 -3.80 2.33 4.35
CA ALA A 41 -4.33 1.56 5.46
C ALA A 41 -4.90 0.20 5.03
N ASP A 42 -5.41 0.08 3.80
CA ASP A 42 -5.99 -1.16 3.27
C ASP A 42 -4.90 -2.14 2.83
N TYR A 43 -3.75 -1.62 2.37
CA TYR A 43 -2.56 -2.43 2.13
C TYR A 43 -1.94 -2.94 3.43
N SER A 44 -2.04 -2.18 4.52
CA SER A 44 -1.27 -2.42 5.75
C SER A 44 -1.65 -3.73 6.45
N TYR A 45 -0.65 -4.50 6.89
CA TYR A 45 -0.87 -5.78 7.60
C TYR A 45 0.27 -6.09 8.58
N ARG A 46 0.03 -7.01 9.52
CA ARG A 46 1.08 -7.58 10.36
C ARG A 46 1.57 -8.88 9.73
N ASP A 47 2.86 -8.95 9.44
CA ASP A 47 3.48 -10.15 8.86
C ASP A 47 3.57 -11.26 9.93
N ALA A 48 3.03 -12.43 9.65
CA ALA A 48 2.97 -13.55 10.58
C ALA A 48 4.36 -14.05 11.01
N LYS A 49 5.34 -13.99 10.10
CA LYS A 49 6.69 -14.54 10.34
C LYS A 49 7.56 -13.58 11.14
N SER A 50 7.62 -12.32 10.74
CA SER A 50 8.49 -11.31 11.35
C SER A 50 7.81 -10.48 12.45
N GLN A 51 6.48 -10.55 12.56
CA GLN A 51 5.65 -9.71 13.43
C GLN A 51 5.76 -8.20 13.15
N ARG A 52 6.45 -7.82 12.07
CA ARG A 52 6.55 -6.43 11.60
C ARG A 52 5.25 -6.01 10.93
N VAL A 53 4.91 -4.73 11.05
CA VAL A 53 3.81 -4.13 10.29
C VAL A 53 4.33 -3.72 8.93
N VAL A 54 3.78 -4.31 7.88
CA VAL A 54 4.08 -3.95 6.50
C VAL A 54 3.10 -2.89 6.04
N ALA A 55 3.62 -1.78 5.53
CA ALA A 55 2.82 -0.66 5.04
C ALA A 55 3.34 -0.17 3.68
N LEU A 56 2.42 0.22 2.81
CA LEU A 56 2.73 0.92 1.56
C LEU A 56 2.69 2.42 1.83
N SER A 57 3.78 3.12 1.56
CA SER A 57 3.93 4.57 1.68
C SER A 57 4.07 5.21 0.31
N ALA A 58 3.50 6.40 0.13
CA ALA A 58 3.56 7.14 -1.12
C ALA A 58 3.58 8.64 -0.87
N VAL A 59 4.17 9.39 -1.81
CA VAL A 59 4.03 10.84 -1.91
C VAL A 59 3.10 11.19 -3.08
N GLY A 60 2.15 12.09 -2.84
CA GLY A 60 1.20 12.51 -3.87
C GLY A 60 0.57 13.86 -3.57
N LYS A 61 -0.16 14.40 -4.55
CA LYS A 61 -0.93 15.65 -4.40
C LYS A 61 -2.15 15.42 -3.53
N VAL A 62 -2.35 16.25 -2.52
CA VAL A 62 -3.58 16.21 -1.72
C VAL A 62 -4.78 16.50 -2.63
N ALA A 63 -5.84 15.69 -2.49
CA ALA A 63 -7.08 15.74 -3.27
C ALA A 63 -7.00 15.35 -4.76
N ALA A 64 -5.90 14.74 -5.23
CA ALA A 64 -5.87 14.09 -6.54
C ALA A 64 -6.76 12.81 -6.57
N SER A 65 -7.05 12.30 -7.76
CA SER A 65 -7.72 10.99 -7.95
C SER A 65 -7.06 10.22 -9.10
N PRO A 66 -6.42 9.06 -8.83
CA PRO A 66 -6.19 8.45 -7.52
C PRO A 66 -5.37 9.35 -6.58
N ARG A 67 -5.66 9.25 -5.27
CA ARG A 67 -5.22 10.23 -4.26
C ARG A 67 -3.71 10.25 -4.10
N MET A 68 -3.11 9.09 -3.83
CA MET A 68 -1.70 8.90 -3.55
C MET A 68 -1.32 7.46 -3.90
N GLY A 69 -0.07 7.20 -4.27
CA GLY A 69 0.38 5.85 -4.62
C GLY A 69 0.00 5.40 -6.04
N PRO A 70 0.48 4.22 -6.45
CA PRO A 70 0.26 3.70 -7.79
C PRO A 70 -1.22 3.29 -7.92
N SER A 71 -1.88 3.55 -9.06
CA SER A 71 -3.32 3.25 -9.26
C SER A 71 -3.71 1.79 -9.09
N ALA A 72 -2.73 0.89 -9.04
CA ALA A 72 -2.86 -0.51 -8.70
C ALA A 72 -1.52 -1.06 -8.20
N PRO A 73 -1.49 -2.23 -7.53
CA PRO A 73 -0.25 -2.95 -7.27
C PRO A 73 0.58 -3.15 -8.55
N GLY A 74 1.77 -2.56 -8.61
CA GLY A 74 2.66 -2.61 -9.78
C GLY A 74 2.47 -1.49 -10.82
N ALA A 75 1.51 -0.57 -10.63
CA ALA A 75 1.34 0.58 -11.51
C ALA A 75 2.47 1.61 -11.33
N ALA A 76 2.82 2.27 -12.44
CA ALA A 76 3.99 3.15 -12.59
C ALA A 76 3.59 4.63 -12.53
N ASP A 77 2.62 4.99 -11.70
CA ASP A 77 2.04 6.34 -11.64
C ASP A 77 2.17 7.01 -10.25
N GLY A 78 2.85 6.34 -9.31
CA GLY A 78 3.21 6.89 -8.00
C GLY A 78 4.68 6.71 -7.66
N VAL A 79 5.17 7.51 -6.70
CA VAL A 79 6.49 7.33 -6.07
C VAL A 79 6.28 6.96 -4.60
N GLY A 80 6.96 5.92 -4.15
CA GLY A 80 6.83 5.48 -2.76
C GLY A 80 7.63 4.23 -2.45
N SER A 81 7.27 3.61 -1.33
CA SER A 81 7.93 2.40 -0.86
C SER A 81 7.03 1.52 -0.01
N VAL A 82 7.26 0.21 -0.07
CA VAL A 82 6.80 -0.72 0.95
C VAL A 82 7.86 -0.79 2.03
N VAL A 83 7.42 -0.60 3.27
CA VAL A 83 8.28 -0.67 4.46
C VAL A 83 7.72 -1.69 5.44
N ALA A 84 8.61 -2.28 6.22
CA ALA A 84 8.26 -3.13 7.35
C ALA A 84 8.75 -2.48 8.64
N LEU A 85 7.83 -2.26 9.57
CA LEU A 85 8.03 -1.53 10.82
C LEU A 85 7.98 -2.50 11.99
N ASP A 86 9.01 -2.50 12.82
CA ASP A 86 8.93 -3.10 14.14
C ASP A 86 8.47 -2.04 15.13
N CYS A 87 7.18 -2.07 15.48
CA CYS A 87 6.58 -1.12 16.39
C CYS A 87 7.14 -1.18 17.81
N LYS A 88 7.70 -2.33 18.24
CA LYS A 88 8.27 -2.51 19.58
C LYS A 88 9.73 -2.07 19.61
N ALA A 89 10.53 -2.52 18.64
CA ALA A 89 11.94 -2.18 18.55
C ALA A 89 12.21 -0.80 17.95
N GLN A 90 11.17 -0.13 17.42
CA GLN A 90 11.25 1.15 16.73
C GLN A 90 12.26 1.12 15.58
N THR A 91 12.20 0.06 14.77
CA THR A 91 13.02 -0.11 13.58
C THR A 91 12.18 -0.11 12.32
N ILE A 92 12.81 0.28 11.23
CA ILE A 92 12.21 0.31 9.90
C ILE A 92 13.11 -0.43 8.92
N LEU A 93 12.49 -1.23 8.07
CA LEU A 93 13.12 -1.90 6.96
C LEU A 93 12.46 -1.41 5.67
N LEU A 94 13.27 -0.92 4.73
CA LEU A 94 12.81 -0.68 3.38
C LEU A 94 12.70 -2.02 2.64
N VAL A 95 11.47 -2.46 2.35
CA VAL A 95 11.22 -3.72 1.64
C VAL A 95 11.43 -3.53 0.15
N SER A 96 10.84 -2.47 -0.42
CA SER A 96 11.01 -2.12 -1.82
C SER A 96 10.58 -0.68 -2.08
N GLY A 97 11.22 -0.03 -3.05
CA GLY A 97 10.81 1.28 -3.57
C GLY A 97 10.28 1.17 -4.99
N TYR A 98 9.27 1.97 -5.32
CA TYR A 98 8.67 2.02 -6.65
C TYR A 98 8.58 3.46 -7.16
N SER A 99 8.54 3.59 -8.49
CA SER A 99 8.41 4.85 -9.21
C SER A 99 7.85 4.60 -10.61
N PRO A 100 7.51 5.63 -11.38
CA PRO A 100 7.11 5.45 -12.78
C PRO A 100 8.10 4.72 -13.69
N LYS A 101 9.38 4.69 -13.29
CA LYS A 101 10.43 3.99 -14.03
C LYS A 101 10.78 2.62 -13.45
N LYS A 102 10.22 2.27 -12.29
CA LYS A 102 10.54 1.07 -11.52
C LYS A 102 9.28 0.52 -10.87
N PRO A 103 8.65 -0.52 -11.45
CA PRO A 103 7.49 -1.17 -10.85
C PRO A 103 7.78 -1.67 -9.43
N LEU A 104 6.74 -1.79 -8.62
CA LEU A 104 6.84 -2.39 -7.29
C LEU A 104 7.19 -3.88 -7.40
N ALA A 105 8.31 -4.28 -6.81
CA ALA A 105 8.75 -5.67 -6.72
C ALA A 105 9.18 -5.99 -5.28
N ILE A 106 8.47 -6.92 -4.62
CA ILE A 106 8.78 -7.34 -3.25
C ILE A 106 9.69 -8.57 -3.30
N PRO A 107 10.93 -8.50 -2.79
CA PRO A 107 11.83 -9.65 -2.80
C PRO A 107 11.40 -10.69 -1.75
N ASP A 108 11.47 -11.98 -2.08
CA ASP A 108 10.98 -13.06 -1.20
C ASP A 108 11.70 -13.13 0.16
N ASP A 109 12.97 -12.76 0.16
CA ASP A 109 13.89 -12.80 1.31
C ASP A 109 13.91 -11.48 2.12
N TRP A 110 13.00 -10.55 1.83
CA TRP A 110 12.99 -9.23 2.49
C TRP A 110 13.03 -9.31 4.01
N ARG A 111 12.45 -10.35 4.62
CA ARG A 111 12.40 -10.53 6.08
C ARG A 111 13.79 -10.65 6.71
N SER A 112 14.76 -11.17 5.95
CA SER A 112 16.16 -11.35 6.37
C SER A 112 16.98 -10.07 6.21
N ALA A 113 16.47 -9.06 5.51
CA ALA A 113 17.19 -7.81 5.31
C ALA A 113 17.33 -7.03 6.63
N PRO A 114 18.46 -6.32 6.82
CA PRO A 114 18.71 -5.58 8.04
C PRO A 114 17.77 -4.39 8.17
N SER A 115 17.11 -4.28 9.32
CA SER A 115 16.33 -3.09 9.69
C SER A 115 17.26 -2.01 10.26
N LYS A 116 16.98 -0.74 9.94
CA LYS A 116 17.64 0.40 10.59
C LYS A 116 16.79 0.94 11.74
N LYS A 117 17.44 1.58 12.71
CA LYS A 117 16.73 2.30 13.77
C LYS A 117 16.03 3.54 13.19
N VAL A 118 14.85 3.86 13.71
CA VAL A 118 14.12 5.06 13.33
C VAL A 118 14.77 6.29 13.98
N GLU A 119 15.30 7.19 13.15
CA GLU A 119 16.02 8.39 13.62
C GLU A 119 15.46 9.70 13.04
N SER A 120 15.12 9.69 11.75
CA SER A 120 14.58 10.86 11.05
C SER A 120 13.18 11.22 11.54
N ALA A 121 12.81 12.50 11.41
CA ALA A 121 11.47 12.96 11.76
C ALA A 121 10.38 12.27 10.92
N GLU A 122 10.65 11.98 9.66
CA GLU A 122 9.73 11.30 8.75
C GLU A 122 9.53 9.83 9.14
N ASP A 123 10.61 9.10 9.46
CA ASP A 123 10.53 7.71 9.90
C ASP A 123 9.77 7.62 11.23
N LYS A 124 9.96 8.59 12.14
CA LYS A 124 9.23 8.69 13.41
C LYS A 124 7.74 8.95 13.19
N ALA A 125 7.40 9.86 12.26
CA ALA A 125 6.02 10.18 11.93
C ALA A 125 5.30 8.98 11.31
N LEU A 126 5.96 8.27 10.39
CA LEU A 126 5.43 7.05 9.79
C LEU A 126 5.22 5.96 10.83
N LEU A 127 6.22 5.72 11.69
CA LEU A 127 6.13 4.73 12.76
C LEU A 127 4.97 5.05 13.72
N ALA A 128 4.83 6.31 14.16
CA ALA A 128 3.71 6.72 15.00
C ALA A 128 2.35 6.52 14.31
N ALA A 129 2.24 6.91 13.04
CA ALA A 129 1.00 6.84 12.28
C ALA A 129 0.53 5.41 11.99
N VAL A 130 1.46 4.49 11.75
CA VAL A 130 1.16 3.08 11.45
C VAL A 130 0.99 2.26 12.73
N CYS A 131 1.87 2.46 13.73
CA CYS A 131 1.87 1.63 14.93
C CYS A 131 0.69 1.89 15.88
N THR A 132 0.07 3.06 15.84
CA THR A 132 -1.11 3.40 16.67
C THR A 132 -2.30 2.44 16.45
N GLY A 133 -2.39 1.76 15.31
CA GLY A 133 -3.44 0.79 14.99
C GLY A 133 -2.95 -0.64 14.71
N ALA A 134 -1.67 -0.94 14.97
CA ALA A 134 -1.01 -2.16 14.51
C ALA A 134 -1.65 -3.45 15.02
N GLU A 135 -2.22 -3.43 16.23
CA GLU A 135 -2.84 -4.61 16.84
C GLU A 135 -4.10 -5.05 16.08
N ASN A 136 -4.85 -4.10 15.53
CA ASN A 136 -6.09 -4.32 14.79
C ASN A 136 -5.86 -4.67 13.30
N LEU A 137 -4.61 -4.66 12.84
CA LEU A 137 -4.30 -5.01 11.46
C LEU A 137 -4.51 -6.50 11.20
N PRO A 138 -4.94 -6.87 9.97
CA PRO A 138 -4.98 -8.26 9.57
C PRO A 138 -3.58 -8.88 9.61
N VAL A 139 -3.51 -10.17 9.92
CA VAL A 139 -2.27 -10.94 9.89
C VAL A 139 -2.17 -11.65 8.54
N LYS A 140 -1.03 -11.52 7.86
CA LYS A 140 -0.74 -12.22 6.59
C LYS A 140 0.59 -12.96 6.67
#